data_AF-N9RBI8-F1
#
_entry.id   AF-N9RBI8-F1
#
_cell.length_a   1.000
_cell.length_b   1.000
_cell.length_c   1.000
_cell.angle_alpha   90.00
_cell.angle_beta   90.00
_cell.angle_gamma   90.00
#
_symmetry.space_group_name_H-M   'P 1'
#
loop_
_entity.id
_entity.type
_entity.pdbx_description
1 polymer ?
#
loop_
_entity_poly.entity_id
_entity_poly.type
_entity_poly.pdbx_seq_one_letter_code
_entity_poly.pdbx_strand_id
1 'polypeptide(L)'
;MPVESNVDLALLYHDRAILAFRIRELSTVNYVKVPFKSNKVTVFIYNINNNNFTEISVMHSDSEDKSEQTDQLMGDQVTYDTKKGQYTYLANVKTYKDGKISQFKAVLNGSLKCISSTLGCETTGILSAEKQAK
;
A
#
# COMPACT_ATOMS: atom_id res chain seq x y z
N MET A 1 22.04 0.64 -20.84
CA MET A 1 21.33 1.65 -20.03
C MET A 1 20.55 0.90 -18.96
N PRO A 2 20.73 1.22 -17.67
CA PRO A 2 20.19 0.39 -16.60
C PRO A 2 18.73 0.71 -16.30
N VAL A 3 17.99 -0.34 -15.94
CA VAL A 3 16.76 -0.23 -15.16
C VAL A 3 17.18 -0.12 -13.70
N GLU A 4 16.66 0.88 -12.99
CA GLU A 4 16.87 1.03 -11.55
C GLU A 4 15.57 0.71 -10.82
N SER A 5 15.66 -0.08 -9.75
CA SER A 5 14.52 -0.43 -8.92
C SER A 5 14.92 -0.40 -7.46
N ASN A 6 14.08 0.18 -6.62
CA ASN A 6 14.21 0.20 -5.18
C ASN A 6 12.89 -0.28 -4.56
N VAL A 7 13.00 -1.21 -3.60
CA VAL A 7 11.86 -1.70 -2.83
C VAL A 7 12.12 -1.37 -1.36
N ASP A 8 11.21 -0.59 -0.78
CA ASP A 8 11.18 -0.22 0.63
C ASP A 8 10.09 -1.03 1.35
N LEU A 9 10.45 -1.64 2.47
CA LEU A 9 9.50 -2.36 3.33
C LEU A 9 9.46 -1.71 4.70
N ALA A 10 8.26 -1.45 5.20
CA ALA A 10 8.07 -0.85 6.51
C ALA A 10 7.02 -1.62 7.32
N LEU A 11 7.37 -2.01 8.54
CA LEU A 11 6.41 -2.54 9.50
C LEU A 11 5.54 -1.40 10.03
N LEU A 12 4.22 -1.50 9.85
CA LEU A 12 3.26 -0.47 10.24
C LEU A 12 2.55 -0.79 11.55
N TYR A 13 2.31 -2.08 11.80
CA TYR A 13 1.62 -2.55 13.00
C TYR A 13 1.94 -4.01 13.24
N HIS A 14 2.02 -4.41 14.51
CA HIS A 14 2.01 -5.81 14.87
C HIS A 14 1.38 -6.00 16.26
N ASP A 15 0.63 -7.08 16.41
CA ASP A 15 0.20 -7.59 17.69
C ASP A 15 0.28 -9.14 17.68
N ARG A 16 -0.49 -9.80 18.54
CA ARG A 16 -0.51 -11.28 18.61
C ARG A 16 -1.25 -11.94 17.44
N ALA A 17 -2.20 -11.24 16.82
CA ALA A 17 -3.08 -11.76 15.79
C ALA A 17 -2.75 -11.20 14.39
N ILE A 18 -2.31 -9.95 14.31
CA ILE A 18 -2.12 -9.22 13.06
C ILE A 18 -0.68 -8.74 12.91
N LEU A 19 -0.17 -8.85 11.68
CA LEU A 19 1.03 -8.19 11.19
C LEU A 19 0.63 -7.31 10.01
N ALA A 20 0.96 -6.02 10.04
CA ALA A 20 0.74 -5.13 8.90
C ALA A 20 2.03 -4.45 8.46
N PHE A 21 2.30 -4.49 7.17
CA PHE A 21 3.48 -3.87 6.58
C PHE A 21 3.16 -3.25 5.21
N ARG A 22 3.95 -2.24 4.84
CA ARG A 22 3.94 -1.64 3.51
C ARG A 22 5.07 -2.21 2.68
N ILE A 23 4.80 -2.40 1.39
CA ILE A 23 5.82 -2.45 0.34
C ILE A 23 5.65 -1.20 -0.53
N ARG A 24 6.75 -0.48 -0.75
CA ARG A 24 6.84 0.63 -1.69
C ARG A 24 7.85 0.28 -2.77
N GLU A 25 7.41 0.26 -4.02
CA GLU A 25 8.25 -0.04 -5.18
C GLU A 25 8.46 1.23 -5.99
N LEU A 26 9.71 1.63 -6.14
CA LEU A 26 10.15 2.74 -6.97
C LEU A 26 10.94 2.18 -8.13
N SER A 27 10.45 2.36 -9.35
CA SER A 27 11.20 1.96 -10.56
C SER A 27 11.52 3.17 -11.42
N THR A 28 12.69 3.16 -12.05
CA THR A 28 13.12 4.15 -13.03
C THR A 28 13.69 3.44 -14.25
N VAL A 29 13.12 3.73 -15.42
CA VAL A 29 13.54 3.21 -16.71
C VAL A 29 14.13 4.37 -17.52
N ASN A 30 15.45 4.42 -17.60
CA ASN A 30 16.19 5.53 -18.21
C ASN A 30 16.66 5.18 -19.63
N TYR A 31 15.81 5.45 -20.63
CA TYR A 31 16.19 5.45 -22.05
C TYR A 31 16.45 6.89 -22.52
N VAL A 32 17.33 7.04 -23.53
CA VAL A 32 17.99 8.25 -24.07
C VAL A 32 17.14 9.53 -24.27
N LYS A 33 15.81 9.52 -24.09
CA LYS A 33 14.94 10.70 -24.25
C LYS A 33 14.41 11.26 -22.91
N VAL A 34 13.62 10.49 -22.17
CA VAL A 34 13.00 10.91 -20.90
C VAL A 34 12.88 9.67 -20.00
N PRO A 35 13.37 9.70 -18.74
CA PRO A 35 13.19 8.60 -17.81
C PRO A 35 11.72 8.38 -17.45
N PHE A 36 11.27 7.14 -17.52
CA PHE A 36 10.00 6.72 -16.95
C PHE A 36 10.19 6.38 -15.48
N LYS A 37 9.34 6.87 -14.58
CA LYS A 37 9.33 6.51 -13.16
C LYS A 37 7.96 5.97 -12.75
N SER A 38 7.96 4.96 -11.89
CA SER A 38 6.73 4.44 -11.27
C SER A 38 6.93 4.34 -9.77
N ASN A 39 5.92 4.77 -9.01
CA ASN A 39 5.86 4.65 -7.57
C ASN A 39 4.58 3.91 -7.18
N LYS A 40 4.75 2.70 -6.66
CA LYS A 40 3.66 1.83 -6.21
C LYS A 40 3.75 1.64 -4.71
N VAL A 41 2.61 1.76 -4.04
CA VAL A 41 2.49 1.50 -2.61
C VAL A 41 1.36 0.52 -2.40
N THR A 42 1.73 -0.59 -1.77
CA THR A 42 0.80 -1.64 -1.36
C THR A 42 0.97 -1.91 0.12
N VAL A 43 -0.14 -2.10 0.82
CA VAL A 43 -0.17 -2.49 2.22
C VAL A 43 -0.76 -3.87 2.36
N PHE A 44 -0.09 -4.69 3.17
CA PHE A 44 -0.52 -6.02 3.51
C PHE A 44 -0.89 -6.04 4.98
N ILE A 45 -2.07 -6.55 5.29
CA ILE A 45 -2.51 -6.83 6.65
C ILE A 45 -2.72 -8.33 6.73
N TYR A 46 -1.88 -9.02 7.49
CA TYR A 46 -1.83 -10.46 7.62
C TYR A 46 -2.39 -10.90 8.97
N ASN A 47 -3.32 -11.84 8.96
CA ASN A 47 -3.85 -12.50 10.15
C ASN A 47 -3.10 -13.80 10.39
N ILE A 48 -2.29 -13.80 11.44
CA ILE A 48 -1.42 -14.90 11.85
C ILE A 48 -2.24 -16.12 12.26
N ASN A 49 -3.40 -15.92 12.90
CA ASN A 49 -4.23 -17.00 13.41
C ASN A 49 -4.97 -17.74 12.29
N ASN A 50 -5.46 -16.98 11.32
CA ASN A 50 -6.29 -17.51 10.22
C ASN A 50 -5.48 -17.78 8.96
N ASN A 51 -4.19 -17.44 8.95
CA ASN A 51 -3.28 -17.61 7.83
C ASN A 51 -3.85 -17.02 6.52
N ASN A 52 -4.39 -15.81 6.63
CA ASN A 52 -4.94 -15.06 5.51
C ASN A 52 -4.47 -13.61 5.57
N PHE A 53 -4.60 -12.89 4.48
CA PHE A 53 -4.25 -11.47 4.44
C PHE A 53 -5.20 -10.69 3.55
N THR A 54 -5.14 -9.38 3.72
CA THR A 54 -5.78 -8.42 2.84
C THR A 54 -4.70 -7.51 2.27
N GLU A 55 -4.72 -7.37 0.96
CA GLU A 55 -3.88 -6.43 0.21
C GLU A 55 -4.68 -5.15 -0.08
N ILE A 56 -4.05 -4.00 0.15
CA ILE A 56 -4.63 -2.68 -0.10
C ILE A 56 -3.70 -1.94 -1.04
N SER A 57 -4.13 -1.71 -2.28
CA SER A 57 -3.43 -0.83 -3.22
C SER A 57 -3.71 0.62 -2.83
N VAL A 58 -2.67 1.32 -2.40
CA VAL A 58 -2.79 2.68 -1.83
C VAL A 58 -2.54 3.72 -2.92
N MET A 59 -1.54 3.46 -3.76
CA MET A 59 -1.08 4.40 -4.77
C MET A 59 -0.39 3.65 -5.90
N HIS A 60 -0.72 4.03 -7.13
CA HIS A 60 0.01 3.65 -8.33
C HIS A 60 0.13 4.91 -9.16
N SER A 61 1.35 5.46 -9.22
CA SER A 61 1.62 6.71 -9.90
C SER A 61 2.78 6.52 -10.86
N ASP A 62 2.48 6.69 -12.15
CA ASP A 62 3.45 6.67 -13.22
C ASP A 62 3.76 8.09 -13.68
N SER A 63 5.01 8.33 -14.05
CA SER A 63 5.45 9.58 -14.66
C SER A 63 4.72 9.83 -15.99
N GLU A 64 4.07 10.98 -16.13
CA GLU A 64 3.55 11.45 -17.42
C GLU A 64 4.66 12.02 -18.31
N ASP A 65 4.42 12.05 -19.63
CA ASP A 65 5.36 12.53 -20.64
C ASP A 65 6.06 13.83 -20.21
N LYS A 66 7.40 13.78 -20.13
CA LYS A 66 8.32 14.89 -19.75
C LYS A 66 8.36 15.27 -18.27
N SER A 67 7.57 14.63 -17.41
CA SER A 67 7.61 14.84 -15.96
C SER A 67 8.25 13.62 -15.28
N GLU A 68 9.47 13.74 -14.78
CA GLU A 68 10.11 12.66 -14.03
C GLU A 68 9.60 12.53 -12.58
N GLN A 69 8.33 12.85 -12.35
CA GLN A 69 7.71 12.94 -11.04
C GLN A 69 6.55 11.97 -10.93
N THR A 70 6.34 11.47 -9.71
CA THR A 70 5.26 10.58 -9.31
C THR A 70 4.69 11.10 -8.01
N ASP A 71 3.47 10.67 -7.67
CA ASP A 71 2.90 10.92 -6.35
C ASP A 71 3.78 10.34 -5.25
N GLN A 72 3.68 10.93 -4.06
CA GLN A 72 4.54 10.61 -2.92
C GLN A 72 3.70 10.21 -1.71
N LEU A 73 4.06 9.08 -1.11
CA LEU A 73 3.55 8.70 0.20
C LEU A 73 4.32 9.45 1.28
N MET A 74 3.64 10.39 1.92
CA MET A 74 4.18 11.31 2.94
C MET A 74 4.22 10.71 4.34
N GLY A 75 3.46 9.63 4.55
CA GLY A 75 3.37 8.93 5.83
C GLY A 75 2.11 8.09 5.90
N ASP A 76 2.20 7.03 6.69
CA ASP A 76 1.17 6.02 6.82
C ASP A 76 1.25 5.32 8.17
N GLN A 77 0.13 4.71 8.57
CA GLN A 77 0.02 3.94 9.79
C GLN A 77 -1.15 2.97 9.72
N VAL A 78 -1.06 1.92 10.53
CA VAL A 78 -2.18 1.04 10.86
C VAL A 78 -2.47 1.16 12.34
N THR A 79 -3.75 1.32 12.68
CA THR A 79 -4.22 1.37 14.08
C THR A 79 -5.35 0.37 14.31
N TYR A 80 -5.53 -0.04 15.56
CA TYR A 80 -6.59 -0.94 15.99
C TYR A 80 -7.52 -0.25 16.99
N ASP A 81 -8.82 -0.23 16.69
CA ASP A 81 -9.87 0.21 17.60
C ASP A 81 -10.45 -1.00 18.34
N THR A 82 -10.05 -1.17 19.60
CA THR A 82 -10.49 -2.29 20.46
C THR A 82 -11.99 -2.28 20.75
N LYS A 83 -12.64 -1.10 20.73
CA LYS A 83 -14.08 -0.99 20.99
C LYS A 83 -14.90 -1.46 19.79
N LYS A 84 -14.39 -1.20 18.57
CA LYS A 84 -15.06 -1.60 17.32
C LYS A 84 -14.57 -2.93 16.78
N GLY A 85 -13.43 -3.43 17.24
CA GLY A 85 -12.77 -4.60 16.67
C GLY A 85 -12.35 -4.38 15.22
N GLN A 86 -11.87 -3.17 14.91
CA GLN A 86 -11.56 -2.73 13.54
C GLN A 86 -10.12 -2.26 13.41
N TYR A 87 -9.49 -2.61 12.28
CA TYR A 87 -8.21 -2.07 11.86
C TYR A 87 -8.44 -0.91 10.90
N THR A 88 -7.73 0.20 11.10
CA THR A 88 -7.75 1.35 10.19
C THR A 88 -6.36 1.55 9.62
N TYR A 89 -6.23 1.44 8.30
CA TYR A 89 -5.09 1.94 7.57
C TYR A 89 -5.33 3.40 7.17
N LEU A 90 -4.33 4.25 7.37
CA LEU A 90 -4.37 5.65 7.02
C LEU A 90 -3.07 6.06 6.33
N ALA A 91 -3.17 6.80 5.23
CA ALA A 91 -2.03 7.35 4.52
C ALA A 91 -2.29 8.76 3.98
N ASN A 92 -1.22 9.54 3.89
CA ASN A 92 -1.22 10.85 3.23
C ASN A 92 -0.45 10.74 1.91
N VAL A 93 -1.15 10.96 0.80
CA VAL A 93 -0.57 10.92 -0.55
C VAL A 93 -0.50 12.34 -1.08
N LYS A 94 0.70 12.80 -1.44
CA LYS A 94 0.94 14.08 -2.10
C LYS A 94 0.94 13.87 -3.60
N THR A 95 0.00 14.50 -4.29
CA THR A 95 -0.08 14.47 -5.74
C THR A 95 1.02 15.34 -6.34
N TYR A 96 1.75 14.85 -7.35
CA TYR A 96 2.87 15.62 -7.91
C TYR A 96 2.42 16.83 -8.75
N LYS A 97 1.26 16.73 -9.42
CA LYS A 97 0.75 17.75 -10.36
C LYS A 97 0.43 19.08 -9.69
N ASP A 98 -0.22 19.04 -8.53
CA ASP A 98 -0.71 20.22 -7.81
C ASP A 98 -0.12 20.33 -6.39
N GLY A 99 0.68 19.35 -5.96
CA GLY A 99 1.26 19.29 -4.62
C GLY A 99 0.23 19.02 -3.51
N LYS A 100 -1.03 18.75 -3.85
CA LYS A 100 -2.11 18.56 -2.87
C LYS A 100 -1.94 17.26 -2.12
N ILE A 101 -2.14 17.31 -0.80
CA ILE A 101 -2.15 16.13 0.05
C ILE A 101 -3.58 15.63 0.19
N SER A 102 -3.82 14.38 -0.18
CA SER A 102 -5.09 13.69 -0.04
C SER A 102 -4.93 12.50 0.90
N GLN A 103 -5.99 12.20 1.65
CA GLN A 103 -5.98 11.14 2.63
C GLN A 103 -6.56 9.85 2.04
N PHE A 104 -5.78 8.78 2.10
CA PHE A 104 -6.25 7.43 1.85
C PHE A 104 -6.62 6.80 3.20
N LYS A 105 -7.77 6.13 3.24
CA LYS A 105 -8.23 5.40 4.42
C LYS A 105 -8.86 4.09 4.00
N ALA A 106 -8.51 3.02 4.71
CA ALA A 106 -9.21 1.74 4.62
C ALA A 106 -9.52 1.23 6.03
N VAL A 107 -10.70 0.67 6.22
CA VAL A 107 -11.18 0.11 7.49
C VAL A 107 -11.54 -1.35 7.27
N LEU A 108 -10.93 -2.24 8.05
CA LEU A 108 -11.15 -3.68 8.01
C LEU A 108 -11.72 -4.16 9.35
N ASN A 109 -12.51 -5.23 9.34
CA ASN A 109 -12.91 -5.93 10.56
C ASN A 109 -11.81 -6.89 11.07
N GLY A 110 -12.04 -7.55 12.20
CA GLY A 110 -11.13 -8.54 12.78
C GLY A 110 -10.78 -9.73 11.87
N SER A 111 -11.64 -10.05 10.90
CA SER A 111 -11.40 -11.08 9.88
C SER A 111 -10.76 -10.53 8.60
N LEU A 112 -10.25 -9.29 8.65
CA LEU A 112 -9.63 -8.56 7.54
C LEU A 112 -10.56 -8.23 6.37
N LYS A 113 -11.88 -8.40 6.54
CA LYS A 113 -12.86 -8.00 5.53
C LYS A 113 -12.95 -6.48 5.48
N CYS A 114 -12.89 -5.91 4.28
CA CYS A 114 -13.06 -4.49 4.07
C CYS A 114 -14.49 -4.05 4.46
N ILE A 115 -14.55 -2.99 5.29
CA ILE A 115 -15.77 -2.29 5.68
C ILE A 115 -15.92 -1.02 4.82
N SER A 116 -14.82 -0.27 4.66
CA SER A 116 -14.77 0.91 3.79
C SER A 116 -13.35 1.17 3.32
N SER A 117 -13.20 1.78 2.15
CA SER A 117 -11.92 2.20 1.58
C SER A 117 -12.12 3.43 0.70
N THR A 118 -11.12 4.31 0.63
CA THR A 118 -11.12 5.47 -0.29
C THR A 118 -11.33 5.04 -1.76
N LEU A 119 -10.81 3.87 -2.16
CA LEU A 119 -10.95 3.31 -3.51
C LEU A 119 -12.05 2.24 -3.62
N GLY A 120 -12.96 2.17 -2.66
CA GLY A 120 -13.97 1.11 -2.60
C GLY A 120 -13.41 -0.22 -2.09
N CYS A 121 -14.27 -1.09 -1.58
CA CYS A 121 -13.87 -2.39 -1.01
C CYS A 121 -13.76 -3.49 -2.08
N GLU A 122 -14.31 -3.27 -3.27
CA GLU A 122 -14.23 -4.16 -4.42
C GLU A 122 -12.79 -4.40 -4.89
N THR A 123 -11.87 -3.48 -4.55
CA THR A 123 -10.44 -3.58 -4.85
C THR A 123 -9.63 -4.29 -3.75
N THR A 124 -10.29 -4.69 -2.65
CA THR A 124 -9.64 -5.20 -1.44
C THR A 124 -10.26 -6.54 -1.03
N GLY A 125 -9.55 -7.65 -1.29
CA GLY A 125 -10.00 -9.01 -1.02
C GLY A 125 -9.21 -9.70 0.09
N ILE A 126 -9.83 -10.69 0.74
CA ILE A 126 -9.13 -11.61 1.63
C ILE A 126 -8.53 -12.72 0.77
N LEU A 127 -7.22 -12.93 0.92
CA LEU A 127 -6.44 -13.93 0.21
C LEU A 127 -5.89 -14.96 1.22
N SER A 128 -5.89 -16.24 0.84
CA SER A 128 -5.24 -17.29 1.63
C SER A 128 -3.71 -17.14 1.53
N ALA A 129 -3.01 -17.24 2.66
CA ALA A 129 -1.55 -17.33 2.66
C ALA A 129 -1.14 -18.81 2.57
N GLU A 130 -1.22 -19.37 1.37
CA GLU A 130 -0.81 -20.76 1.18
C GLU A 130 0.71 -20.90 1.28
N LYS A 131 1.17 -21.77 2.18
CA LYS A 131 2.57 -22.18 2.20
C LYS A 131 2.82 -23.02 0.96
N GLN A 132 3.77 -22.63 0.10
CA GLN A 132 4.20 -23.50 -0.99
C GLN A 132 4.58 -24.87 -0.41
N ALA A 133 3.91 -25.92 -0.86
CA ALA A 133 4.34 -27.28 -0.59
C ALA A 133 5.76 -27.43 -1.15
N LYS A 134 6.68 -27.93 -0.31
CA LYS A 134 8.06 -28.19 -0.68
C LYS A 134 8.16 -29.20 -1.83
#